data_AF-A0A1V3WZF6-F1
#
_entry.id   AF-A0A1V3WZF6-F1
#
_cell.length_a   1.000
_cell.length_b   1.000
_cell.length_c   1.000
_cell.angle_alpha   90.00
_cell.angle_beta   90.00
_cell.angle_gamma   90.00
#
_symmetry.space_group_name_H-M   'P 1'
#
loop_
_entity.id
_entity.type
_entity.pdbx_description
1 polymer ?
#
loop_
_entity_poly.entity_id
_entity_poly.type
_entity_poly.pdbx_seq_one_letter_code
_entity_poly.pdbx_strand_id
1 'polypeptide(L)'
;MLADDYYGRDLNGQYDNDQDAFNAIRCVDAPAPTDAASWVSADQQFRQAAPFLSYGQFTGFAPRDLCALWPVPATSTPHAASPAGPGKVVVVSTTHDPATPYQAGVDLARQLGAALITYDGTQHTAVFDGNDCVDTAVVRYFVDLTVPPANLRCGS
;
A
#
# COMPACT_ATOMS: atom_id res chain seq x y z
N MET A 1 11.32 19.68 6.37
CA MET A 1 11.35 19.14 5.00
C MET A 1 10.60 17.81 4.98
N LEU A 2 11.18 16.65 5.32
CA LEU A 2 10.44 15.36 5.28
C LEU A 2 9.15 15.33 6.13
N ALA A 3 9.21 15.79 7.38
CA ALA A 3 8.02 15.84 8.23
C ALA A 3 7.00 16.88 7.73
N ASP A 4 7.48 18.02 7.24
CA ASP A 4 6.60 19.08 6.71
C ASP A 4 5.85 18.59 5.48
N ASP A 5 6.55 17.94 4.54
CA ASP A 5 5.95 17.35 3.34
C ASP A 5 4.95 16.24 3.71
N TYR A 6 5.31 15.37 4.68
CA TYR A 6 4.45 14.27 5.12
C TYR A 6 3.15 14.74 5.81
N TYR A 7 3.22 15.85 6.53
CA TYR A 7 2.07 16.45 7.21
C TYR A 7 1.40 17.57 6.39
N GLY A 8 1.85 17.83 5.15
CA GLY A 8 1.23 18.85 4.30
C GLY A 8 1.42 20.28 4.80
N ARG A 9 2.57 20.59 5.43
CA ARG A 9 2.85 21.91 6.02
C ARG A 9 3.33 22.90 4.96
N ASP A 10 2.59 23.99 4.78
CA ASP A 10 2.93 25.07 3.84
C ASP A 10 3.98 26.06 4.39
N LEU A 11 4.39 27.02 3.55
CA LEU A 11 5.37 28.05 3.92
C LEU A 11 4.88 29.01 5.02
N ASN A 12 3.57 29.10 5.25
CA ASN A 12 2.96 29.90 6.31
C ASN A 12 2.80 29.09 7.63
N GLY A 13 3.13 27.80 7.60
CA GLY A 13 3.00 26.88 8.73
C GLY A 13 1.61 26.33 8.94
N GLN A 14 0.73 26.42 7.94
CA GLN A 14 -0.57 25.76 7.91
C GLN A 14 -0.41 24.32 7.45
N TYR A 15 -1.25 23.43 7.96
CA TYR A 15 -1.28 22.01 7.58
C TYR A 15 -2.55 21.76 6.76
N ASP A 16 -2.45 20.94 5.71
CA ASP A 16 -3.63 20.40 5.05
C ASP A 16 -4.28 19.29 5.91
N ASN A 17 -5.32 18.65 5.37
CA ASN A 17 -6.08 17.61 6.05
C ASN A 17 -5.79 16.20 5.54
N ASP A 18 -4.68 15.97 4.82
CA ASP A 18 -4.42 14.67 4.19
C ASP A 18 -4.32 13.54 5.22
N GLN A 19 -3.64 13.77 6.34
CA GLN A 19 -3.53 12.77 7.43
C GLN A 19 -4.86 12.54 8.17
N ASP A 20 -5.65 13.60 8.33
CA ASP A 20 -6.98 13.49 8.94
C ASP A 20 -7.91 12.66 8.05
N ALA A 21 -7.90 12.93 6.74
CA ALA A 21 -8.65 12.18 5.74
C ALA A 21 -8.17 10.73 5.66
N PHE A 22 -6.86 10.49 5.60
CA PHE A 22 -6.28 9.15 5.59
C PHE A 22 -6.77 8.31 6.76
N ASN A 23 -6.73 8.86 7.98
CA ASN A 23 -7.21 8.18 9.17
C ASN A 23 -8.73 7.97 9.15
N ALA A 24 -9.50 8.98 8.75
CA ALA A 24 -10.95 8.86 8.71
C ALA A 24 -11.43 7.80 7.71
N ILE A 25 -10.78 7.72 6.54
CA ILE A 25 -11.11 6.76 5.47
C ILE A 25 -10.67 5.35 5.87
N ARG A 26 -9.40 5.16 6.26
CA ARG A 26 -8.89 3.82 6.57
C ARG A 26 -9.62 3.15 7.74
N CYS A 27 -10.13 3.94 8.69
CA CYS A 27 -10.88 3.39 9.82
C CYS A 27 -12.29 2.90 9.46
N VAL A 28 -12.83 3.32 8.32
CA VAL A 28 -14.11 2.79 7.82
C VAL A 28 -13.95 1.74 6.72
N ASP A 29 -12.75 1.56 6.16
CA ASP A 29 -12.49 0.56 5.12
C ASP A 29 -12.42 -0.89 5.62
N ALA A 30 -12.07 -1.11 6.90
CA ALA A 30 -12.05 -2.43 7.52
C ALA A 30 -12.21 -2.35 9.04
N PRO A 31 -12.77 -3.39 9.69
CA PRO A 31 -12.79 -3.47 11.15
C PRO A 31 -11.37 -3.61 11.72
N ALA A 32 -11.08 -2.86 12.78
CA ALA A 32 -9.84 -2.96 13.54
C ALA A 32 -9.99 -3.97 14.72
N PRO A 33 -8.93 -4.71 15.08
CA PRO A 33 -8.94 -5.53 16.29
C PRO A 33 -9.20 -4.70 17.55
N THR A 34 -10.18 -5.09 18.35
CA THR A 34 -10.54 -4.39 19.60
C THR A 34 -9.88 -4.98 20.84
N ASP A 35 -9.38 -6.22 20.76
CA ASP A 35 -8.74 -6.90 21.87
C ASP A 35 -7.28 -6.45 22.03
N ALA A 36 -6.79 -6.34 23.27
CA ALA A 36 -5.43 -5.88 23.53
C ALA A 36 -4.34 -6.88 23.14
N ALA A 37 -4.66 -8.18 23.10
CA ALA A 37 -3.69 -9.23 22.84
C ALA A 37 -3.20 -9.22 21.39
N SER A 38 -4.09 -8.91 20.43
CA SER A 38 -3.75 -8.71 19.02
C SER A 38 -2.68 -7.63 18.84
N TRP A 39 -2.83 -6.49 19.50
CA TRP A 39 -1.86 -5.37 19.41
C TRP A 39 -0.51 -5.71 20.06
N VAL A 40 -0.52 -6.39 21.21
CA VAL A 40 0.71 -6.84 21.87
C VAL A 40 1.47 -7.86 21.01
N SER A 41 0.75 -8.81 20.40
CA SER A 41 1.36 -9.79 19.48
C SER A 41 1.94 -9.11 18.24
N ALA A 42 1.22 -8.13 17.67
CA ALA A 42 1.70 -7.36 16.53
C ALA A 42 2.97 -6.57 16.85
N ASP A 43 3.06 -5.88 18.00
CA ASP A 43 4.28 -5.19 18.43
C ASP A 43 5.47 -6.15 18.58
N GLN A 44 5.25 -7.33 19.17
CA GLN A 44 6.29 -8.33 19.32
C GLN A 44 6.83 -8.81 17.95
N GLN A 45 5.95 -9.07 16.99
CA GLN A 45 6.33 -9.49 15.64
C GLN A 45 7.03 -8.34 14.88
N PHE A 46 6.49 -7.13 14.96
CA PHE A 46 7.06 -5.94 14.32
C PHE A 46 8.50 -5.69 14.79
N ARG A 47 8.76 -5.80 16.10
CA ARG A 47 10.12 -5.63 16.65
C ARG A 47 11.13 -6.63 16.12
N GLN A 48 10.69 -7.86 15.82
CA GLN A 48 11.55 -8.89 15.24
C GLN A 48 11.77 -8.68 13.74
N ALA A 49 10.72 -8.28 13.02
CA ALA A 49 10.77 -8.09 11.57
C ALA A 49 11.46 -6.79 11.15
N ALA A 50 11.29 -5.71 11.92
CA ALA A 50 11.80 -4.36 11.64
C ALA A 50 12.54 -3.77 12.86
N PRO A 51 13.67 -4.38 13.28
CA PRO A 51 14.42 -3.92 14.45
C PRO A 51 14.94 -2.48 14.29
N PHE A 52 15.17 -2.02 13.06
CA PHE A 52 15.61 -0.66 12.76
C PHE A 52 14.58 0.43 13.13
N LEU A 53 13.30 0.07 13.26
CA LEU A 53 12.21 0.97 13.70
C LEU A 53 11.91 0.83 15.20
N SER A 54 12.59 -0.08 15.90
CA SER A 54 12.26 -0.42 17.27
C SER A 54 13.17 0.28 18.26
N TYR A 55 12.58 0.79 19.34
CA TYR A 55 13.31 1.34 20.48
C TYR A 55 13.15 0.46 21.72
N GLY A 56 14.26 0.21 22.41
CA GLY A 56 14.29 -0.58 23.64
C GLY A 56 13.83 -2.02 23.46
N GLN A 57 13.43 -2.65 24.57
CA GLN A 57 12.97 -4.03 24.62
C GLN A 57 11.44 -4.12 24.60
N PHE A 58 10.91 -5.28 24.22
CA PHE A 58 9.49 -5.58 24.32
C PHE A 58 9.02 -5.51 25.78
N THR A 59 7.90 -4.82 26.03
CA THR A 59 7.42 -4.53 27.39
C THR A 59 6.25 -5.41 27.83
N GLY A 60 5.64 -6.17 26.92
CA GLY A 60 4.37 -6.86 27.15
C GLY A 60 3.12 -5.99 26.93
N PHE A 61 3.29 -4.72 26.57
CA PHE A 61 2.20 -3.77 26.31
C PHE A 61 2.40 -3.05 24.98
N ALA A 62 1.30 -2.81 24.26
CA ALA A 62 1.29 -2.04 23.02
C ALA A 62 0.04 -1.14 22.99
N PRO A 63 0.14 0.08 22.43
CA PRO A 63 -1.04 0.89 22.16
C PRO A 63 -1.91 0.22 21.11
N ARG A 64 -3.21 0.53 21.14
CA ARG A 64 -4.12 0.18 20.04
C ARG A 64 -4.00 1.26 18.97
N ASP A 65 -4.14 0.90 17.70
CA ASP A 65 -4.31 1.88 16.63
C ASP A 65 -5.59 2.72 16.86
N LEU A 66 -5.59 3.95 16.37
CA LEU A 66 -6.73 4.85 16.51
C LEU A 66 -8.03 4.28 15.91
N CYS A 67 -7.95 3.43 14.88
CA CYS A 67 -9.15 2.82 14.30
C CYS A 67 -9.87 1.86 15.25
N ALA A 68 -9.17 1.30 16.25
CA ALA A 68 -9.81 0.50 17.30
C ALA A 68 -10.70 1.35 18.24
N LEU A 69 -10.61 2.68 18.14
CA LEU A 69 -11.36 3.66 18.93
C LEU A 69 -12.27 4.52 18.04
N TRP A 70 -12.39 4.22 16.75
CA TRP A 70 -13.14 5.05 15.81
C TRP A 70 -14.64 5.05 16.15
N PRO A 71 -15.32 6.22 16.15
CA PRO A 71 -16.67 6.34 16.70
C PRO A 71 -17.78 5.83 15.78
N VAL A 72 -17.45 5.48 14.53
CA VAL A 72 -18.40 4.95 13.54
C VAL A 72 -17.92 3.59 13.03
N PRO A 73 -18.84 2.66 12.70
CA PRO A 73 -18.47 1.33 12.25
C PRO A 73 -17.82 1.35 10.86
N ALA A 74 -17.01 0.32 10.58
CA ALA A 74 -16.50 0.07 9.24
C ALA A 74 -17.66 -0.18 8.26
N THR A 75 -17.53 0.38 7.06
CA THR A 75 -18.48 0.24 5.95
C THR A 75 -18.10 -0.89 4.99
N SER A 76 -16.91 -1.44 5.16
CA SER A 76 -16.35 -2.52 4.35
C SER A 76 -15.67 -3.57 5.23
N THR A 77 -15.44 -4.75 4.67
CA THR A 77 -14.68 -5.84 5.32
C THR A 77 -13.73 -6.49 4.32
N PRO A 78 -12.59 -7.04 4.75
CA PRO A 78 -11.68 -7.77 3.87
C PRO A 78 -12.40 -8.88 3.09
N HIS A 79 -12.22 -8.89 1.78
CA HIS A 79 -12.76 -9.90 0.87
C HIS A 79 -11.86 -10.00 -0.37
N ALA A 80 -12.00 -11.09 -1.13
CA ALA A 80 -11.34 -11.19 -2.42
C ALA A 80 -11.94 -10.20 -3.41
N ALA A 81 -11.10 -9.50 -4.17
CA ALA A 81 -11.54 -8.63 -5.24
C ALA A 81 -12.31 -9.43 -6.31
N SER A 82 -13.38 -8.83 -6.83
CA SER A 82 -14.11 -9.41 -7.95
C SER A 82 -13.25 -9.34 -9.22
N PRO A 83 -13.23 -10.40 -10.06
CA PRO A 83 -12.49 -10.38 -11.32
C PRO A 83 -12.90 -9.19 -12.19
N ALA A 84 -11.92 -8.54 -12.80
CA ALA A 84 -12.16 -7.53 -13.81
C ALA A 84 -12.54 -8.18 -15.15
N GLY A 85 -13.10 -7.38 -16.06
CA GLY A 85 -13.25 -7.81 -17.45
C GLY A 85 -11.88 -8.14 -18.08
N PRO A 86 -11.79 -9.12 -18.99
CA PRO A 86 -10.52 -9.47 -19.64
C PRO A 86 -9.83 -8.25 -20.27
N GLY A 87 -8.56 -8.04 -19.94
CA GLY A 87 -7.76 -6.90 -20.44
C GLY A 87 -8.18 -5.53 -19.91
N LYS A 88 -9.05 -5.43 -18.90
CA LYS A 88 -9.53 -4.16 -18.34
C LYS A 88 -8.68 -3.59 -17.21
N VAL A 89 -7.72 -4.36 -16.70
CA VAL A 89 -6.81 -3.91 -15.65
C VAL A 89 -5.41 -4.44 -15.92
N VAL A 90 -4.41 -3.60 -15.61
CA VAL A 90 -3.00 -3.96 -15.46
C VAL A 90 -2.60 -3.60 -14.03
N VAL A 91 -1.89 -4.51 -13.36
CA VAL A 91 -1.28 -4.26 -12.06
C VAL A 91 0.22 -4.08 -12.27
N VAL A 92 0.80 -3.03 -11.69
CA VAL A 92 2.25 -2.82 -11.65
C VAL A 92 2.72 -3.03 -10.23
N SER A 93 3.75 -3.85 -10.04
CA SER A 93 4.25 -4.18 -8.70
C SER A 93 5.78 -4.19 -8.67
N THR A 94 6.33 -3.50 -7.68
CA THR A 94 7.79 -3.37 -7.49
C THR A 94 8.35 -4.47 -6.58
N THR A 95 9.49 -5.07 -6.93
CA THR A 95 10.06 -6.25 -6.23
C THR A 95 10.37 -6.02 -4.75
N HIS A 96 10.87 -4.83 -4.39
CA HIS A 96 11.19 -4.44 -3.02
C HIS A 96 10.43 -3.17 -2.58
N ASP A 97 9.15 -3.08 -2.94
CA ASP A 97 8.27 -2.00 -2.46
C ASP A 97 8.09 -2.08 -0.93
N PRO A 98 8.51 -1.05 -0.16
CA PRO A 98 8.41 -1.07 1.30
C PRO A 98 7.00 -0.80 1.84
N ALA A 99 6.09 -0.22 1.04
CA ALA A 99 4.75 0.17 1.47
C ALA A 99 3.67 -0.80 0.97
N THR A 100 3.79 -1.26 -0.27
CA THR A 100 2.89 -2.25 -0.89
C THR A 100 3.70 -3.42 -1.44
N PRO A 101 4.09 -4.40 -0.61
CA PRO A 101 5.03 -5.46 -0.99
C PRO A 101 4.63 -6.22 -2.25
N TYR A 102 5.61 -6.66 -3.04
CA TYR A 102 5.41 -7.29 -4.35
C TYR A 102 4.31 -8.36 -4.38
N GLN A 103 4.24 -9.21 -3.35
CA GLN A 103 3.26 -10.29 -3.28
C GLN A 103 1.81 -9.77 -3.25
N ALA A 104 1.57 -8.58 -2.66
CA ALA A 104 0.24 -7.96 -2.66
C ALA A 104 -0.21 -7.61 -4.09
N GLY A 105 0.70 -7.09 -4.93
CA GLY A 105 0.41 -6.84 -6.34
C GLY A 105 0.19 -8.12 -7.14
N VAL A 106 0.97 -9.17 -6.89
CA VAL A 106 0.77 -10.50 -7.48
C VAL A 106 -0.61 -11.06 -7.13
N ASP A 107 -1.00 -10.98 -5.87
CA ASP A 107 -2.27 -11.52 -5.39
C ASP A 107 -3.47 -10.71 -5.91
N LEU A 108 -3.35 -9.38 -5.96
CA LEU A 108 -4.36 -8.52 -6.55
C LEU A 108 -4.53 -8.80 -8.06
N ALA A 109 -3.43 -8.93 -8.80
CA ALA A 109 -3.47 -9.29 -10.22
C ALA A 109 -4.18 -10.63 -10.45
N ARG A 110 -3.92 -11.63 -9.58
CA ARG A 110 -4.60 -12.92 -9.62
C ARG A 110 -6.10 -12.80 -9.38
N GLN A 111 -6.50 -12.06 -8.34
CA GLN A 111 -7.92 -11.89 -7.99
C GLN A 111 -8.69 -11.14 -9.10
N LEU A 112 -8.06 -10.13 -9.70
CA LEU A 112 -8.65 -9.36 -10.78
C LEU A 112 -8.60 -10.05 -12.16
N GLY A 113 -7.83 -11.13 -12.31
CA GLY A 113 -7.53 -11.70 -13.64
C GLY A 113 -6.76 -10.72 -14.54
N ALA A 114 -5.95 -9.86 -13.94
CA ALA A 114 -5.23 -8.78 -14.60
C ALA A 114 -3.83 -9.21 -15.06
N ALA A 115 -3.28 -8.51 -16.05
CA ALA A 115 -1.86 -8.64 -16.37
C ALA A 115 -1.01 -7.98 -15.27
N LEU A 116 0.15 -8.56 -14.98
CA LEU A 116 1.11 -8.05 -14.01
C LEU A 116 2.37 -7.56 -14.73
N ILE A 117 2.73 -6.30 -14.51
CA ILE A 117 4.05 -5.76 -14.81
C ILE A 117 4.88 -5.80 -13.52
N THR A 118 6.02 -6.48 -13.57
CA THR A 118 7.00 -6.44 -12.48
C THR A 118 8.02 -5.36 -12.76
N TYR A 119 8.20 -4.44 -11.82
CA TYR A 119 9.33 -3.52 -11.81
C TYR A 119 10.37 -3.99 -10.80
N ASP A 120 11.62 -4.18 -11.24
CA ASP A 120 12.70 -4.61 -10.36
C ASP A 120 13.40 -3.39 -9.74
N GLY A 121 13.12 -3.14 -8.47
CA GLY A 121 13.62 -1.96 -7.77
C GLY A 121 13.22 -1.91 -6.29
N THR A 122 13.71 -0.88 -5.60
CA THR A 122 13.45 -0.62 -4.18
C THR A 122 12.85 0.78 -4.03
N GLN A 123 11.57 0.90 -4.33
CA GLN A 123 10.80 2.14 -4.26
C GLN A 123 9.31 1.81 -4.13
N HIS A 124 8.51 2.80 -3.73
CA HIS A 124 7.07 2.69 -3.75
C HIS A 124 6.50 3.21 -5.06
N THR A 125 5.72 2.38 -5.77
CA THR A 125 5.20 2.64 -7.13
C THR A 125 6.30 2.79 -8.21
N ALA A 126 5.91 2.84 -9.50
CA ALA A 126 6.88 2.93 -10.61
C ALA A 126 6.32 3.51 -11.93
N VAL A 127 5.03 3.86 -11.98
CA VAL A 127 4.36 4.31 -13.21
C VAL A 127 4.53 5.83 -13.36
N PHE A 128 4.93 6.27 -14.56
CA PHE A 128 5.23 7.66 -14.90
C PHE A 128 6.34 8.27 -14.01
N ASP A 129 7.29 7.43 -13.63
CA ASP A 129 8.43 7.76 -12.77
C ASP A 129 9.77 7.60 -13.51
N GLY A 130 9.74 7.63 -14.86
CA GLY A 130 10.94 7.70 -15.69
C GLY A 130 11.54 6.36 -16.13
N ASN A 131 10.86 5.24 -15.87
CA ASN A 131 11.28 3.94 -16.41
C ASN A 131 10.62 3.69 -17.77
N ASP A 132 11.39 3.80 -18.86
CA ASP A 132 10.90 3.65 -20.24
C ASP A 132 10.13 2.34 -20.48
N CYS A 133 10.54 1.24 -19.83
CA CYS A 133 9.88 -0.05 -19.99
C CYS A 133 8.48 -0.06 -19.36
N VAL A 134 8.35 0.39 -18.11
CA VAL A 134 7.06 0.49 -17.40
C VAL A 134 6.16 1.51 -18.12
N ASP A 135 6.68 2.70 -18.38
CA ASP A 135 5.91 3.82 -18.93
C ASP A 135 5.41 3.49 -20.34
N THR A 136 6.26 2.92 -21.20
CA THR A 136 5.83 2.51 -22.55
C THR A 136 4.74 1.44 -22.50
N ALA A 137 4.86 0.46 -21.59
CA ALA A 137 3.86 -0.59 -21.47
C ALA A 137 2.51 -0.03 -20.97
N VAL A 138 2.54 0.86 -19.99
CA VAL A 138 1.33 1.50 -19.43
C VAL A 138 0.70 2.46 -20.43
N VAL A 139 1.48 3.26 -21.17
CA VAL A 139 0.96 4.15 -22.21
C VAL A 139 0.28 3.35 -23.32
N ARG A 140 0.91 2.28 -23.82
CA ARG A 140 0.28 1.39 -24.83
C ARG A 140 -0.99 0.74 -24.32
N TYR A 141 -1.04 0.42 -23.02
CA TYR A 141 -2.26 -0.08 -22.41
C TYR A 141 -3.38 0.98 -22.42
N PHE A 142 -3.10 2.22 -22.01
CA PHE A 142 -4.12 3.27 -21.97
C PHE A 142 -4.55 3.77 -23.36
N VAL A 143 -3.62 3.90 -24.30
CA VAL A 143 -3.89 4.47 -25.62
C VAL A 143 -4.44 3.43 -26.59
N ASP A 144 -3.82 2.24 -26.63
CA ASP A 144 -4.09 1.23 -27.64
C ASP A 144 -4.83 -0.01 -27.08
N LEU A 145 -5.12 -0.05 -25.77
CA LEU A 145 -5.63 -1.25 -25.08
C LEU A 145 -4.72 -2.48 -25.28
N THR A 146 -3.42 -2.25 -25.52
CA THR A 146 -2.45 -3.34 -25.66
C THR A 146 -2.08 -3.87 -24.28
N VAL A 147 -2.55 -5.08 -23.96
CA VAL A 147 -2.24 -5.74 -22.69
C VAL A 147 -0.75 -6.14 -22.69
N PRO A 148 0.00 -5.87 -21.59
CA PRO A 148 1.38 -6.30 -21.46
C PRO A 148 1.55 -7.82 -21.64
N PRO A 149 2.67 -8.28 -22.22
CA PRO A 149 2.95 -9.71 -22.33
C PRO A 149 3.01 -10.34 -20.93
N ALA A 150 2.66 -11.63 -20.85
CA ALA A 150 2.77 -12.38 -19.61
C ALA A 150 4.21 -12.32 -19.06
N ASN A 151 4.34 -12.08 -17.76
CA ASN A 151 5.62 -11.96 -17.05
C ASN A 151 6.51 -10.79 -17.54
N LEU A 152 5.94 -9.68 -18.02
CA LEU A 152 6.73 -8.48 -18.32
C LEU A 152 7.50 -8.04 -17.06
N ARG A 153 8.82 -8.01 -17.19
CA ARG A 153 9.76 -7.53 -16.18
C ARG A 153 10.53 -6.35 -16.74
N CYS A 154 10.44 -5.23 -16.04
CA CYS A 154 11.19 -4.01 -16.30
C CYS A 154 12.27 -3.88 -15.22
N GLY A 155 13.53 -3.73 -15.63
CA GLY A 155 14.62 -3.40 -14.72
C GLY A 155 14.82 -1.88 -14.64
N SER A 156 15.58 -1.45 -13.64
CA SER A 156 16.17 -0.11 -13.55
C SER A 156 17.15 0.17 -14.67
#